data_AF-A0A2E8J5H4-F1
#
_entry.id   AF-A0A2E8J5H4-F1
#
_cell.length_a   1.000
_cell.length_b   1.000
_cell.length_c   1.000
_cell.angle_alpha   90.00
_cell.angle_beta   90.00
_cell.angle_gamma   90.00
#
_symmetry.space_group_name_H-M   'P 1'
#
loop_
_entity.id
_entity.type
_entity.pdbx_description
1 polymer ?
#
loop_
_entity_poly.entity_id
_entity_poly.type
_entity_poly.pdbx_seq_one_letter_code
_entity_poly.pdbx_strand_id
1 'polypeptide(L)'
;MLQLLNALDPETGEVTSFSEETIPYIRSLASQAAVAIEKQQLMDNQKELLDSFIRLIGMAVDAKSRYTGGYCQRVPELAKMLRRAACEQTAGVYGDFDLDEERWYEFHLAAWLHDCGKVTTPEYVVDKATKLETITDRIHEVRARFEIMKRDETIKYLEAVIEGKDDPLRLKKQLDEKHRKVDADSAFLAESNIGSESMSDDGAARVMEISEIEWYRTMDNRLGFPRLNWKGRGGSLFSPYQLERRS
;
A
#
# COMPACT_ATOMS: atom_id res chain seq x y z
N MET A 1 18.84 13.11 44.06
CA MET A 1 18.93 12.90 45.52
C MET A 1 19.49 14.19 46.12
N LEU A 2 18.68 14.94 46.89
CA LEU A 2 19.18 16.12 47.60
C LEU A 2 19.76 15.63 48.93
N GLN A 3 21.07 15.77 49.12
CA GLN A 3 21.74 15.29 50.32
C GLN A 3 22.25 16.48 51.13
N LEU A 4 21.81 16.56 52.38
CA LEU A 4 22.32 17.53 53.34
C LEU A 4 23.48 16.89 54.08
N LEU A 5 24.66 17.49 54.01
CA LEU A 5 25.85 17.02 54.71
C LEU A 5 26.23 18.06 55.76
N ASN A 6 26.28 17.61 57.02
CA ASN A 6 26.81 18.29 58.20
C ASN A 6 26.68 19.81 58.21
N ALA A 7 25.65 20.36 58.88
CA ALA A 7 25.64 21.78 59.20
C ALA A 7 26.85 22.09 60.09
N LEU A 8 27.63 23.12 59.77
CA LEU A 8 28.79 23.55 60.55
C LEU A 8 28.45 24.84 61.27
N ASP A 9 28.83 24.93 62.54
CA ASP A 9 28.79 26.19 63.28
C ASP A 9 29.80 27.18 62.65
N PRO A 10 29.36 28.40 62.26
CA PRO A 10 30.23 29.38 61.61
C PRO A 10 31.41 29.86 62.45
N GLU A 11 31.31 29.80 63.78
CA GLU A 11 32.34 30.29 64.70
C GLU A 11 33.26 29.17 65.19
N THR A 12 32.72 27.97 65.41
CA THR A 12 33.50 26.85 66.00
C THR A 12 33.92 25.80 64.97
N GLY A 13 33.26 25.73 63.81
CA GLY A 13 33.51 24.73 62.77
C GLY A 13 33.06 23.31 63.16
N GLU A 14 32.37 23.15 64.29
CA GLU A 14 31.85 21.85 64.74
C GLU A 14 30.55 21.48 64.02
N VAL A 15 30.26 20.18 63.92
CA VAL A 15 29.01 19.69 63.33
C VAL A 15 27.86 19.98 64.28
N THR A 16 26.89 20.75 63.81
CA THR A 16 25.69 21.15 64.54
C THR A 16 24.41 20.70 63.83
N SER A 17 23.26 20.87 64.46
CA SER A 17 21.96 20.64 63.83
C SER A 17 21.61 21.78 62.87
N PHE A 18 20.91 21.47 61.77
CA PHE A 18 20.32 22.50 60.92
C PHE A 18 19.32 23.34 61.74
N SER A 19 19.38 24.66 61.61
CA SER A 19 18.47 25.54 62.35
C SER A 19 17.02 25.32 61.93
N GLU A 20 16.08 25.50 62.87
CA GLU A 20 14.64 25.38 62.58
C GLU A 20 14.18 26.37 61.48
N GLU A 21 14.88 27.49 61.33
CA GLU A 21 14.62 28.46 60.25
C GLU A 21 15.08 27.96 58.88
N THR A 22 16.14 27.15 58.79
CA THR A 22 16.70 26.66 57.51
C THR A 22 15.87 25.52 56.92
N ILE A 23 15.25 24.70 57.78
CA ILE A 23 14.47 23.51 57.38
C ILE A 23 13.31 23.86 56.40
N PRO A 24 12.48 24.90 56.62
CA PRO A 24 11.45 25.31 55.68
C PRO A 24 11.98 25.69 54.30
N TYR A 25 13.10 26.40 54.22
CA TYR A 25 13.70 26.80 52.94
C TYR A 25 14.21 25.60 52.15
N ILE A 26 14.90 24.66 52.82
CA ILE A 26 15.36 23.43 52.19
C ILE A 26 14.17 22.59 51.70
N ARG A 27 13.09 22.50 52.48
CA ARG A 27 11.87 21.78 52.08
C ARG A 27 11.22 22.42 50.85
N SER A 28 11.17 23.75 50.80
CA SER A 28 10.66 24.49 49.64
C SER A 28 11.51 24.23 48.39
N LEU A 29 12.85 24.30 48.51
CA LEU A 29 13.77 24.03 47.41
C LEU A 29 13.68 22.58 46.92
N ALA A 30 13.60 21.62 47.83
CA ALA A 30 13.42 20.21 47.50
C ALA A 30 12.09 19.96 46.77
N SER A 31 11.02 20.63 47.18
CA SER A 31 9.72 20.58 46.51
C SER A 31 9.79 21.13 45.09
N GLN A 32 10.42 22.29 44.88
CA GLN A 32 10.60 22.87 43.53
C GLN A 32 11.48 21.97 42.64
N ALA A 33 12.55 21.40 43.18
CA ALA A 33 13.39 20.46 42.45
C ALA A 33 12.62 19.18 42.07
N ALA A 34 11.76 18.66 42.96
CA ALA A 34 10.91 17.52 42.66
C ALA A 34 9.94 17.81 41.51
N VAL A 35 9.27 18.96 41.53
CA VAL A 35 8.37 19.40 40.45
C VAL A 35 9.13 19.56 39.12
N ALA A 36 10.34 20.12 39.13
CA ALA A 36 11.15 20.26 37.93
C ALA A 36 11.56 18.90 37.34
N ILE A 37 11.94 17.94 38.18
CA ILE A 37 12.27 16.57 37.76
C ILE A 37 11.05 15.87 37.18
N GLU A 38 9.90 15.95 37.85
CA GLU A 38 8.65 15.35 37.39
C GLU A 38 8.22 15.94 36.05
N LYS A 39 8.35 17.26 35.88
CA LYS A 39 8.09 17.93 34.60
C LYS A 39 9.02 17.44 33.49
N GLN A 40 10.32 17.29 33.77
CA GLN A 40 11.26 16.78 32.78
C GLN A 40 10.91 15.35 32.36
N GLN A 41 10.61 14.48 33.33
CA GLN A 41 10.17 13.11 33.06
C GLN A 41 8.88 13.06 32.22
N LEU A 42 7.91 13.93 32.52
CA LEU A 42 6.69 14.04 31.73
C LEU A 42 6.96 14.47 30.28
N MET A 43 7.88 15.41 30.07
CA MET A 43 8.29 15.86 28.73
C MET A 43 8.99 14.73 27.96
N ASP A 44 9.88 13.99 28.62
CA ASP A 44 10.58 12.86 28.02
C ASP A 44 9.59 11.75 27.62
N ASN A 45 8.65 11.42 28.50
CA ASN A 45 7.59 10.45 28.23
C ASN A 45 6.67 10.87 27.05
N GLN A 46 6.34 12.17 26.95
CA GLN A 46 5.58 12.68 25.80
C GLN A 46 6.37 12.53 24.49
N LYS A 47 7.67 12.78 24.51
CA LYS A 47 8.56 12.62 23.35
C LYS A 47 8.62 11.16 22.90
N GLU A 48 8.80 10.23 23.84
CA GLU A 48 8.80 8.79 23.54
C GLU A 48 7.47 8.29 22.98
N LEU A 49 6.35 8.79 23.52
CA LEU A 49 5.02 8.46 23.01
C LEU A 49 4.83 8.96 21.57
N LEU A 50 5.23 10.21 21.30
CA LEU A 50 5.16 10.79 19.97
C LEU A 50 6.01 9.99 18.97
N ASP A 51 7.26 9.68 19.32
CA ASP A 51 8.17 8.89 18.50
C ASP A 51 7.59 7.49 18.19
N SER A 52 6.96 6.87 19.18
CA SER A 52 6.28 5.58 19.01
C SER A 52 5.08 5.68 18.05
N PHE A 53 4.31 6.76 18.15
CA PHE A 53 3.17 7.01 17.26
C PHE A 53 3.61 7.26 15.81
N ILE A 54 4.68 8.01 15.60
CA ILE A 54 5.26 8.26 14.27
C ILE A 54 5.73 6.96 13.62
N ARG A 55 6.44 6.11 14.38
CA ARG A 55 6.87 4.80 13.90
C ARG A 55 5.69 3.90 13.54
N LEU A 56 4.63 3.93 14.35
CA LEU A 56 3.39 3.20 14.08
C LEU A 56 2.74 3.66 12.78
N ILE A 57 2.65 4.97 12.52
CA ILE A 57 2.14 5.52 11.26
C ILE A 57 2.99 5.04 10.08
N GLY A 58 4.32 5.14 10.18
CA GLY A 58 5.24 4.68 9.14
C GLY A 58 5.04 3.19 8.81
N MET A 59 4.86 2.36 9.85
CA MET A 59 4.56 0.93 9.68
C MET A 59 3.19 0.68 9.02
N ALA A 60 2.18 1.45 9.38
CA ALA A 60 0.84 1.34 8.78
C ALA A 60 0.85 1.75 7.29
N VAL A 61 1.63 2.77 6.92
CA VAL A 61 1.84 3.16 5.51
C VAL A 61 2.54 2.04 4.75
N ASP A 62 3.61 1.46 5.31
CA ASP A 62 4.34 0.35 4.68
C ASP A 62 3.46 -0.90 4.50
N ALA A 63 2.52 -1.17 5.41
CA ALA A 63 1.61 -2.30 5.32
C ALA A 63 0.55 -2.15 4.21
N LYS A 64 0.31 -0.92 3.75
CA LYS A 64 -0.76 -0.61 2.79
C LYS A 64 -0.37 -0.83 1.33
N SER A 65 0.93 -0.90 1.01
CA SER A 65 1.41 -1.23 -0.32
C SER A 65 2.23 -2.51 -0.28
N ARG A 66 1.93 -3.44 -1.20
CA ARG A 66 2.65 -4.73 -1.30
C ARG A 66 4.14 -4.58 -1.62
N TYR A 67 4.58 -3.39 -2.04
CA TYR A 67 5.93 -3.09 -2.50
C TYR A 67 6.82 -2.36 -1.47
N THR A 68 6.25 -1.87 -0.36
CA THR A 68 6.95 -1.04 0.63
C THR A 68 7.55 -1.81 1.81
N GLY A 69 7.82 -3.11 1.69
CA GLY A 69 8.32 -3.96 2.79
C GLY A 69 9.49 -3.34 3.57
N GLY A 70 9.19 -2.66 4.69
CA GLY A 70 10.14 -1.93 5.55
C GLY A 70 10.77 -0.67 4.92
N TYR A 71 10.19 -0.08 3.87
CA TYR A 71 10.72 1.10 3.21
C TYR A 71 10.71 2.33 4.14
N CYS A 72 9.58 2.62 4.79
CA CYS A 72 9.48 3.71 5.75
C CYS A 72 10.39 3.52 6.97
N GLN A 73 10.87 2.30 7.22
CA GLN A 73 11.87 2.01 8.26
C GLN A 73 13.32 2.20 7.78
N ARG A 74 13.63 1.77 6.54
CA ARG A 74 15.00 1.84 6.00
C ARG A 74 15.42 3.24 5.59
N VAL A 75 14.51 4.01 4.99
CA VAL A 75 14.83 5.36 4.51
C VAL A 75 15.33 6.28 5.63
N PRO A 76 14.69 6.34 6.82
CA PRO A 76 15.22 7.13 7.92
C PRO A 76 16.62 6.74 8.37
N GLU A 77 16.94 5.44 8.40
CA GLU A 77 18.26 4.97 8.81
C GLU A 77 19.33 5.34 7.76
N LEU A 78 19.04 5.13 6.47
CA LEU A 78 19.94 5.56 5.38
C LEU A 78 20.13 7.09 5.39
N ALA A 79 19.06 7.84 5.60
CA ALA A 79 19.10 9.29 5.67
C ALA A 79 19.98 9.77 6.84
N LYS A 80 19.89 9.13 8.02
CA LYS A 80 20.78 9.40 9.17
C LYS A 80 22.23 9.08 8.85
N MET A 81 22.52 7.96 8.19
CA MET A 81 23.90 7.60 7.80
C MET A 81 24.51 8.65 6.87
N LEU A 82 23.76 9.09 5.85
CA LEU A 82 24.19 10.14 4.93
C LEU A 82 24.42 11.47 5.65
N ARG A 83 23.49 11.83 6.55
CA ARG A 83 23.59 13.07 7.33
C ARG A 83 24.81 13.07 8.25
N ARG A 84 25.10 11.94 8.91
CA ARG A 84 26.28 11.79 9.77
C ARG A 84 27.57 11.94 8.98
N ALA A 85 27.66 11.28 7.82
CA ALA A 85 28.82 11.42 6.94
C ALA A 85 29.04 12.88 6.49
N ALA A 86 27.97 13.65 6.30
CA ALA A 86 28.08 15.08 6.01
C ALA A 86 28.60 15.89 7.21
N CYS A 87 28.13 15.61 8.43
CA CYS A 87 28.61 16.28 9.65
C CYS A 87 30.07 15.92 10.00
N GLU A 88 30.52 14.72 9.66
CA GLU A 88 31.91 14.26 9.90
C GLU A 88 32.91 14.84 8.89
N GLN A 89 32.42 15.41 7.79
CA GLN A 89 33.28 15.97 6.75
C GLN A 89 33.82 17.33 7.17
N THR A 90 35.11 17.41 7.48
CA THR A 90 35.80 18.63 7.93
C THR A 90 36.38 19.50 6.80
N ALA A 91 36.29 19.04 5.55
CA ALA A 91 36.82 19.77 4.39
C ALA A 91 35.93 19.56 3.14
N GLY A 92 35.79 20.59 2.31
CA GLY A 92 34.97 20.56 1.10
C GLY A 92 33.56 21.13 1.32
N VAL A 93 32.59 20.72 0.51
CA VAL A 93 31.25 21.35 0.44
C VAL A 93 30.47 21.28 1.76
N TYR A 94 30.75 20.29 2.61
CA TYR A 94 30.09 20.10 3.91
C TYR A 94 30.96 20.48 5.11
N GLY A 95 32.11 21.15 4.91
CA GLY A 95 33.06 21.48 5.98
C GLY A 95 32.47 22.28 7.15
N ASP A 96 31.45 23.09 6.87
CA ASP A 96 30.74 23.92 7.87
C ASP A 96 29.35 23.36 8.22
N PHE A 97 29.02 22.15 7.77
CA PHE A 97 27.70 21.56 7.99
C PHE A 97 27.67 20.78 9.31
N ASP A 98 26.88 21.25 10.27
CA ASP A 98 26.68 20.58 11.55
C ASP A 98 25.22 20.68 12.04
N LEU A 99 24.83 19.75 12.89
CA LEU A 99 23.49 19.65 13.47
C LEU A 99 23.61 19.51 14.98
N ASP A 100 22.96 20.42 15.70
CA ASP A 100 22.70 20.27 17.11
C ASP A 100 21.65 19.18 17.38
N GLU A 101 21.44 18.84 18.66
CA GLU A 101 20.50 17.80 19.07
C GLU A 101 19.06 18.07 18.59
N GLU A 102 18.65 19.34 18.55
CA GLU A 102 17.32 19.74 18.10
C GLU A 102 17.14 19.47 16.60
N ARG A 103 18.09 19.90 15.76
CA ARG A 103 18.08 19.66 14.31
C ARG A 103 18.22 18.18 13.96
N TRP A 104 18.94 17.41 14.76
CA TRP A 104 18.99 15.95 14.64
C TRP A 104 17.61 15.32 14.88
N TYR A 105 16.89 15.81 15.90
CA TYR A 105 15.55 15.35 16.19
C TYR A 105 14.54 15.77 15.11
N GLU A 106 14.60 17.02 14.63
CA GLU A 106 13.78 17.48 13.51
C GLU A 106 13.99 16.64 12.24
N PHE A 107 15.25 16.32 11.93
CA PHE A 107 15.56 15.47 10.79
C PHE A 107 15.03 14.05 10.98
N HIS A 108 15.15 13.48 12.19
CA HIS A 108 14.59 12.18 12.51
C HIS A 108 13.08 12.16 12.25
N LEU A 109 12.36 13.18 12.75
CA LEU A 109 10.93 13.35 12.58
C LEU A 109 10.54 13.47 11.10
N ALA A 110 11.21 14.34 10.35
CA ALA A 110 10.95 14.57 8.93
C ALA A 110 11.18 13.30 8.09
N ALA A 111 12.24 12.55 8.38
CA ALA A 111 12.55 11.33 7.64
C ALA A 111 11.47 10.25 7.82
N TRP A 112 10.92 10.11 9.03
CA TRP A 112 9.83 9.15 9.29
C TRP A 112 8.48 9.61 8.71
N LEU A 113 8.24 10.92 8.64
CA LEU A 113 6.97 11.47 8.16
C LEU A 113 6.91 11.76 6.66
N HIS A 114 8.00 11.56 5.90
CA HIS A 114 8.08 11.93 4.49
C HIS A 114 6.92 11.39 3.62
N ASP A 115 6.41 10.21 3.96
CA ASP A 115 5.33 9.52 3.25
C ASP A 115 4.04 9.40 4.08
N CYS A 116 3.90 10.14 5.19
CA CYS A 116 2.74 10.06 6.07
C CYS A 116 1.42 10.37 5.34
N GLY A 117 1.46 11.26 4.33
CA GLY A 117 0.30 11.59 3.49
C GLY A 117 -0.23 10.43 2.62
N LYS A 118 0.56 9.38 2.41
CA LYS A 118 0.11 8.18 1.68
C LYS A 118 -0.90 7.35 2.48
N VAL A 119 -1.03 7.59 3.79
CA VAL A 119 -2.00 6.88 4.64
C VAL A 119 -3.45 7.04 4.17
N THR A 120 -3.82 8.23 3.68
CA THR A 120 -5.18 8.53 3.19
C THR A 120 -5.36 8.20 1.71
N THR A 121 -4.27 8.00 0.98
CA THR A 121 -4.34 7.74 -0.46
C THR A 121 -4.90 6.32 -0.69
N PRO A 122 -5.88 6.14 -1.59
CA PRO A 122 -6.38 4.81 -1.93
C PRO A 122 -5.30 3.95 -2.57
N GLU A 123 -5.26 2.66 -2.22
CA GLU A 123 -4.26 1.68 -2.71
C GLU A 123 -4.17 1.67 -4.24
N TYR A 124 -5.33 1.71 -4.90
CA TYR A 124 -5.42 1.72 -6.37
C TYR A 124 -4.84 2.96 -7.04
N VAL A 125 -4.50 4.03 -6.31
CA VAL A 125 -3.80 5.20 -6.84
C VAL A 125 -2.30 5.09 -6.61
N VAL A 126 -1.90 4.55 -5.45
CA VAL A 126 -0.50 4.42 -5.04
C VAL A 126 0.21 3.31 -5.84
N ASP A 127 -0.47 2.20 -6.12
CA ASP A 127 0.13 0.99 -6.67
C ASP A 127 -0.09 0.79 -8.19
N LYS A 128 -0.52 1.83 -8.93
CA LYS A 128 -0.69 1.73 -10.39
C LYS A 128 0.66 1.60 -11.10
N ALA A 129 0.92 0.45 -11.73
CA ALA A 129 2.08 0.22 -12.57
C ALA A 129 1.93 0.85 -13.97
N THR A 130 0.70 1.15 -14.40
CA THR A 130 0.42 1.83 -15.68
C THR A 130 -0.67 2.90 -15.54
N LYS A 131 -0.71 3.85 -16.49
CA LYS A 131 -1.63 4.99 -16.48
C LYS A 131 -3.11 4.61 -16.38
N LEU A 132 -3.51 3.45 -16.88
CA LEU A 132 -4.90 2.99 -16.95
C LEU A 132 -5.26 1.96 -15.88
N GLU A 133 -4.31 1.55 -15.03
CA GLU A 133 -4.59 0.58 -13.97
C GLU A 133 -5.57 1.16 -12.95
N THR A 134 -6.52 0.35 -12.47
CA THR A 134 -7.51 0.77 -11.47
C THR A 134 -8.11 -0.47 -10.80
N ILE A 135 -8.73 -0.31 -9.63
CA ILE A 135 -9.63 -1.34 -9.09
C ILE A 135 -10.89 -1.34 -9.97
N THR A 136 -11.11 -2.46 -10.64
CA THR A 136 -12.31 -2.72 -11.43
C THR A 136 -12.67 -4.18 -11.31
N ASP A 137 -13.97 -4.47 -11.34
CA ASP A 137 -14.45 -5.83 -11.42
C ASP A 137 -14.16 -6.39 -12.82
N ARG A 138 -13.44 -7.52 -12.88
CA ARG A 138 -13.06 -8.17 -14.14
C ARG A 138 -14.26 -8.76 -14.89
N ILE A 139 -15.44 -8.81 -14.28
CA ILE A 139 -16.68 -9.19 -14.97
C ILE A 139 -16.96 -8.30 -16.18
N HIS A 140 -16.51 -7.04 -16.18
CA HIS A 140 -16.66 -6.15 -17.32
C HIS A 140 -15.85 -6.63 -18.54
N GLU A 141 -14.64 -7.16 -18.32
CA GLU A 141 -13.82 -7.74 -19.39
C GLU A 141 -14.47 -9.01 -19.95
N VAL A 142 -15.02 -9.85 -19.07
CA VAL A 142 -15.76 -11.07 -19.45
C VAL A 142 -16.99 -10.70 -20.28
N ARG A 143 -17.76 -9.69 -19.85
CA ARG A 143 -18.92 -9.18 -20.60
C ARG A 143 -18.54 -8.66 -21.98
N ALA A 144 -17.43 -7.93 -22.08
CA ALA A 144 -16.93 -7.45 -23.37
C ALA A 144 -16.60 -8.61 -24.33
N ARG A 145 -16.07 -9.73 -23.83
CA ARG A 145 -15.82 -10.93 -24.64
C ARG A 145 -17.12 -11.56 -25.15
N PHE A 146 -18.18 -11.64 -24.32
CA PHE A 146 -19.49 -12.10 -24.80
C PHE A 146 -20.10 -11.19 -25.86
N GLU A 147 -19.98 -9.87 -25.72
CA GLU A 147 -20.40 -8.91 -26.75
C GLU A 147 -19.63 -9.12 -28.08
N ILE A 148 -18.32 -9.39 -28.00
CA ILE A 148 -17.51 -9.74 -29.18
C ILE A 148 -18.01 -11.04 -29.81
N MET A 149 -18.26 -12.09 -29.01
CA MET A 149 -18.79 -13.36 -29.52
C MET A 149 -20.14 -13.17 -30.25
N LYS A 150 -21.05 -12.35 -29.73
CA LYS A 150 -22.32 -12.05 -30.42
C LYS A 150 -22.09 -11.37 -31.75
N ARG A 151 -21.13 -10.44 -31.82
CA ARG A 151 -20.75 -9.74 -33.06
C ARG A 151 -20.14 -10.71 -34.06
N ASP A 152 -19.24 -11.58 -33.63
CA ASP A 152 -18.60 -12.59 -34.48
C ASP A 152 -19.63 -13.56 -35.07
N GLU A 153 -20.60 -14.03 -34.28
CA GLU A 153 -21.69 -14.86 -34.80
C GLU A 153 -22.61 -14.11 -35.76
N THR A 154 -22.83 -12.81 -35.52
CA THR A 154 -23.58 -11.95 -36.46
C THR A 154 -22.83 -11.77 -37.78
N ILE A 155 -21.51 -11.58 -37.72
CA ILE A 155 -20.65 -11.47 -38.91
C ILE A 155 -20.69 -12.79 -39.70
N LYS A 156 -20.50 -13.94 -39.05
CA LYS A 156 -20.60 -15.27 -39.69
C LYS A 156 -21.96 -15.49 -40.36
N TYR A 157 -23.04 -15.06 -39.72
CA TYR A 157 -24.39 -15.10 -40.30
C TYR A 157 -24.47 -14.25 -41.58
N LEU A 158 -24.02 -12.99 -41.53
CA LEU A 158 -24.07 -12.09 -42.68
C LEU A 158 -23.20 -12.59 -43.84
N GLU A 159 -21.99 -13.07 -43.55
CA GLU A 159 -21.10 -13.69 -44.55
C GLU A 159 -21.78 -14.91 -45.20
N ALA A 160 -22.40 -15.79 -44.41
CA ALA A 160 -23.11 -16.94 -44.94
C ALA A 160 -24.30 -16.57 -45.84
N VAL A 161 -25.01 -15.50 -45.52
CA VAL A 161 -26.09 -14.96 -46.36
C VAL A 161 -25.54 -14.37 -47.66
N ILE A 162 -24.46 -13.59 -47.60
CA ILE A 162 -23.82 -12.97 -48.77
C ILE A 162 -23.28 -14.03 -49.73
N GLU A 163 -22.66 -15.08 -49.18
CA GLU A 163 -22.10 -16.19 -49.95
C GLU A 163 -23.16 -17.20 -50.43
N GLY A 164 -24.43 -17.03 -50.04
CA GLY A 164 -25.53 -17.91 -50.42
C GLY A 164 -25.37 -19.34 -49.89
N LYS A 165 -24.74 -19.51 -48.72
CA LYS A 165 -24.41 -20.83 -48.14
C LYS A 165 -25.64 -21.63 -47.71
N ASP A 166 -26.72 -20.97 -47.30
CA ASP A 166 -27.99 -21.59 -46.87
C ASP A 166 -29.13 -20.55 -46.91
N ASP A 167 -30.35 -20.98 -46.61
CA ASP A 167 -31.53 -20.11 -46.50
C ASP A 167 -31.36 -19.06 -45.38
N PRO A 168 -31.55 -17.75 -45.67
CA PRO A 168 -31.38 -16.69 -44.68
C PRO A 168 -32.24 -16.85 -43.43
N LEU A 169 -33.47 -17.38 -43.55
CA LEU A 169 -34.33 -17.58 -42.38
C LEU A 169 -33.81 -18.69 -41.47
N ARG A 170 -33.29 -19.77 -42.06
CA ARG A 170 -32.62 -20.85 -41.31
C ARG A 170 -31.35 -20.35 -40.61
N LEU A 171 -30.51 -19.59 -41.32
CA LEU A 171 -29.30 -19.00 -40.76
C LEU A 171 -29.63 -18.02 -39.61
N LYS A 172 -30.70 -17.24 -39.76
CA LYS A 172 -31.14 -16.30 -38.72
C LYS A 172 -31.62 -17.03 -37.45
N LYS A 173 -32.37 -18.13 -37.60
CA LYS A 173 -32.75 -18.98 -36.45
C LYS A 173 -31.53 -19.55 -35.72
N GLN A 174 -30.50 -19.97 -36.45
CA GLN A 174 -29.26 -20.46 -35.83
C GLN A 174 -28.52 -19.35 -35.07
N LEU A 175 -28.46 -18.14 -35.63
CA LEU A 175 -27.88 -16.97 -34.98
C LEU A 175 -28.60 -16.65 -33.67
N ASP A 176 -29.94 -16.60 -33.70
CA ASP A 176 -30.76 -16.24 -32.54
C ASP A 176 -30.58 -17.27 -31.40
N GLU A 177 -30.46 -18.55 -31.73
CA GLU A 177 -30.18 -19.61 -30.75
C GLU A 177 -28.79 -19.44 -30.11
N LYS A 178 -27.77 -19.13 -30.92
CA LYS A 178 -26.42 -18.87 -30.40
C LYS A 178 -26.38 -17.63 -29.52
N HIS A 179 -27.05 -16.55 -29.91
CA HIS A 179 -27.16 -15.33 -29.10
C HIS A 179 -27.84 -15.62 -27.76
N ARG A 180 -28.93 -16.40 -27.77
CA ARG A 180 -29.62 -16.79 -26.53
C ARG A 180 -28.72 -17.60 -25.60
N LYS A 181 -27.92 -18.53 -26.15
CA LYS A 181 -26.94 -19.29 -25.36
C LYS A 181 -25.90 -18.37 -24.73
N VAL A 182 -25.32 -17.47 -25.52
CA VAL A 182 -24.33 -16.48 -25.05
C VAL A 182 -24.90 -15.58 -23.95
N ASP A 183 -26.14 -15.11 -24.11
CA ASP A 183 -26.80 -14.28 -23.10
C ASP A 183 -27.05 -15.05 -21.79
N ALA A 184 -27.45 -16.32 -21.88
CA ALA A 184 -27.61 -17.18 -20.71
C ALA A 184 -26.27 -17.45 -19.99
N ASP A 185 -25.21 -17.74 -20.73
CA ASP A 185 -23.87 -17.97 -20.17
C ASP A 185 -23.33 -16.71 -19.49
N SER A 186 -23.52 -15.53 -20.10
CA SER A 186 -23.13 -14.26 -19.49
C SER A 186 -23.94 -13.93 -18.23
N ALA A 187 -25.23 -14.25 -18.20
CA ALA A 187 -26.08 -14.01 -17.03
C ALA A 187 -25.66 -14.89 -15.85
N PHE A 188 -25.39 -16.18 -16.12
CA PHE A 188 -24.91 -17.12 -15.11
C PHE A 188 -23.57 -16.68 -14.48
N LEU A 189 -22.61 -16.23 -15.29
CA LEU A 189 -21.34 -15.71 -14.76
C LEU A 189 -21.52 -14.40 -13.97
N ALA A 190 -22.46 -13.54 -14.37
CA ALA A 190 -22.76 -12.31 -13.64
C ALA A 190 -23.36 -12.60 -12.25
N GLU A 191 -24.27 -13.58 -12.17
CA GLU A 191 -24.84 -14.04 -10.90
C GLU A 191 -23.78 -14.69 -10.01
N SER A 192 -22.95 -15.55 -10.59
CA SER A 192 -21.84 -16.21 -9.88
C SER A 192 -20.83 -15.22 -9.29
N ASN A 193 -20.64 -14.06 -9.93
CA ASN A 193 -19.69 -13.03 -9.49
C ASN A 193 -20.15 -12.24 -8.26
N ILE A 194 -21.45 -12.23 -7.92
CA ILE A 194 -21.97 -11.46 -6.77
C ILE A 194 -21.51 -12.06 -5.43
N GLY A 195 -21.18 -13.36 -5.39
CA GLY A 195 -20.50 -14.00 -4.27
C GLY A 195 -21.34 -14.15 -2.98
N SER A 196 -22.67 -14.13 -3.08
CA SER A 196 -23.56 -14.25 -1.92
C SER A 196 -23.74 -15.67 -1.38
N GLU A 197 -23.40 -16.71 -2.15
CA GLU A 197 -23.57 -18.12 -1.76
C GLU A 197 -22.36 -18.97 -2.18
N SER A 198 -22.11 -20.07 -1.45
CA SER A 198 -21.11 -21.07 -1.84
C SER A 198 -21.54 -21.73 -3.14
N MET A 199 -20.71 -21.60 -4.19
CA MET A 199 -20.96 -22.22 -5.49
C MET A 199 -20.98 -23.75 -5.37
N SER A 200 -22.01 -24.38 -5.94
CA SER A 200 -22.11 -25.84 -6.03
C SER A 200 -21.07 -26.40 -7.01
N ASP A 201 -20.77 -27.70 -6.89
CA ASP A 201 -19.89 -28.41 -7.82
C ASP A 201 -20.40 -28.31 -9.27
N ASP A 202 -21.72 -28.38 -9.47
CA ASP A 202 -22.36 -28.18 -10.77
C ASP A 202 -22.15 -26.77 -11.32
N GLY A 203 -22.21 -25.75 -10.46
CA GLY A 203 -21.94 -24.36 -10.83
C GLY A 203 -20.48 -24.16 -11.24
N ALA A 204 -19.54 -24.73 -10.48
CA ALA A 204 -18.12 -24.69 -10.80
C ALA A 204 -17.83 -25.41 -12.14
N ALA A 205 -18.45 -26.57 -12.38
CA ALA A 205 -18.34 -27.28 -13.65
C ALA A 205 -18.88 -26.45 -14.81
N ARG A 206 -19.99 -25.71 -14.62
CA ARG A 206 -20.54 -24.82 -15.63
C ARG A 206 -19.61 -23.64 -15.95
N VAL A 207 -18.97 -23.04 -14.94
CA VAL A 207 -17.94 -22.00 -15.15
C VAL A 207 -16.80 -22.56 -15.99
N MET A 208 -16.33 -23.77 -15.69
CA MET A 208 -15.26 -24.43 -16.46
C MET A 208 -15.69 -24.69 -17.91
N GLU A 209 -16.91 -25.14 -18.16
CA GLU A 209 -17.44 -25.31 -19.52
C GLU A 209 -17.43 -23.99 -20.30
N ILE A 210 -17.90 -22.91 -19.69
CA ILE A 210 -17.92 -21.57 -20.31
C ILE A 210 -16.50 -21.06 -20.55
N SER A 211 -15.54 -21.38 -19.68
CA SER A 211 -14.14 -20.96 -19.81
C SER A 211 -13.44 -21.56 -21.05
N GLU A 212 -13.94 -22.68 -21.56
CA GLU A 212 -13.40 -23.35 -22.76
C GLU A 212 -13.93 -22.73 -24.07
N ILE A 213 -14.84 -21.76 -24.01
CA ILE A 213 -15.36 -21.08 -25.20
C ILE A 213 -14.27 -20.19 -25.81
N GLU A 214 -13.94 -20.47 -27.06
CA GLU A 214 -12.99 -19.69 -27.85
C GLU A 214 -13.64 -18.43 -28.43
N TRP A 215 -12.87 -17.35 -28.49
CA TRP A 215 -13.26 -16.10 -29.14
C TRP A 215 -12.08 -15.52 -29.93
N TYR A 216 -12.38 -14.65 -30.88
CA TYR A 216 -11.38 -14.14 -31.81
C TYR A 216 -10.71 -12.86 -31.28
N ARG A 217 -9.38 -12.87 -31.21
CA ARG A 217 -8.56 -11.72 -30.82
C ARG A 217 -7.65 -11.32 -31.98
N THR A 218 -7.66 -10.03 -32.31
CA THR A 218 -6.82 -9.44 -33.37
C THR A 218 -5.67 -8.58 -32.84
N MET A 219 -5.69 -8.26 -31.54
CA MET A 219 -4.71 -7.40 -30.89
C MET A 219 -3.77 -8.22 -30.01
N ASP A 220 -2.49 -7.85 -29.98
CA ASP A 220 -1.51 -8.47 -29.07
C ASP A 220 -1.91 -8.23 -27.61
N ASN A 221 -2.08 -9.32 -26.87
CA ASN A 221 -2.47 -9.30 -25.47
C ASN A 221 -1.35 -8.88 -24.50
N ARG A 222 -0.15 -8.61 -25.02
CA ARG A 222 1.05 -8.24 -24.24
C ARG A 222 1.43 -6.77 -24.35
N LEU A 223 0.94 -6.06 -25.38
CA LEU A 223 1.27 -4.64 -25.55
C LEU A 223 0.69 -3.82 -24.39
N GLY A 224 1.55 -3.01 -23.75
CA GLY A 224 1.16 -2.15 -22.63
C GLY A 224 1.26 -2.79 -21.23
N PHE A 225 1.64 -4.06 -21.10
CA PHE A 225 1.86 -4.70 -19.79
C PHE A 225 3.29 -4.43 -19.24
N PRO A 226 3.43 -4.01 -17.97
CA PRO A 226 4.74 -3.83 -17.35
C PRO A 226 5.40 -5.19 -17.08
N ARG A 227 6.72 -5.28 -17.30
CA ARG A 227 7.52 -6.52 -17.17
C ARG A 227 7.43 -7.21 -15.80
N LEU A 228 7.04 -6.49 -14.74
CA LEU A 228 6.94 -7.01 -13.37
C LEU A 228 5.72 -7.95 -13.17
N ASN A 229 4.63 -7.77 -13.93
CA ASN A 229 3.40 -8.57 -13.82
C ASN A 229 3.50 -9.93 -14.55
N TRP A 230 4.71 -10.33 -14.95
CA TRP A 230 5.00 -11.46 -15.82
C TRP A 230 4.96 -12.84 -15.13
N LYS A 231 5.17 -12.93 -13.81
CA LYS A 231 5.51 -14.19 -13.12
C LYS A 231 4.38 -15.24 -13.01
N GLY A 232 3.23 -15.07 -13.65
CA GLY A 232 2.08 -15.99 -13.49
C GLY A 232 1.47 -16.58 -14.77
N ARG A 233 1.87 -16.17 -15.98
CA ARG A 233 1.17 -16.61 -17.21
C ARG A 233 2.13 -17.23 -18.22
N GLY A 234 2.32 -18.54 -18.13
CA GLY A 234 3.03 -19.32 -19.14
C GLY A 234 2.21 -19.43 -20.42
N GLY A 235 2.65 -18.76 -21.49
CA GLY A 235 2.09 -18.88 -22.83
C GLY A 235 3.10 -18.40 -23.88
N SER A 236 3.31 -19.21 -24.92
CA SER A 236 4.38 -19.05 -25.91
C SER A 236 4.28 -17.78 -26.78
N LEU A 237 5.38 -17.47 -27.47
CA LEU A 237 5.55 -16.40 -28.44
C LEU A 237 4.75 -16.65 -29.76
N PHE A 238 4.05 -15.59 -30.24
CA PHE A 238 3.60 -15.28 -31.62
C PHE A 238 2.47 -16.05 -32.36
N SER A 239 1.44 -15.30 -32.82
CA SER A 239 0.87 -15.19 -34.20
C SER A 239 -0.30 -14.15 -34.22
N PRO A 240 -0.51 -13.31 -35.26
CA PRO A 240 -1.47 -12.19 -35.24
C PRO A 240 -2.96 -12.56 -35.35
N TYR A 241 -3.27 -13.82 -35.67
CA TYR A 241 -4.63 -14.30 -35.87
C TYR A 241 -4.74 -15.72 -35.31
N GLN A 242 -5.01 -15.85 -34.02
CA GLN A 242 -5.32 -17.15 -33.41
C GLN A 242 -6.59 -17.04 -32.58
N LEU A 243 -7.44 -18.06 -32.71
CA LEU A 243 -8.44 -18.39 -31.71
C LEU A 243 -7.69 -18.63 -30.40
N GLU A 244 -7.95 -17.82 -29.40
CA GLU A 244 -7.24 -17.92 -28.13
C GLU A 244 -8.08 -18.75 -27.17
N ARG A 245 -7.61 -19.96 -26.82
CA ARG A 245 -7.92 -20.57 -25.53
C ARG A 245 -6.86 -20.15 -24.52
N ARG A 246 -7.26 -19.55 -23.39
CA ARG A 246 -6.85 -19.98 -22.04
C ARG A 246 -7.10 -18.97 -20.90
N SER A 247 -7.36 -19.62 -19.75
CA SER A 247 -7.21 -19.29 -18.31
C SER A 247 -7.90 -18.06 -17.77
#